data_AF-A0AAD5L9B3-F1
#
_entry.id   AF-A0AAD5L9B3-F1
#
_cell.length_a   1.000
_cell.length_b   1.000
_cell.length_c   1.000
_cell.angle_alpha   90.00
_cell.angle_beta   90.00
_cell.angle_gamma   90.00
#
_symmetry.space_group_name_H-M   'P 1'
#
loop_
_entity.id
_entity.type
_entity.pdbx_description
1 polymer ?
#
loop_
_entity_poly.entity_id
_entity_poly.type
_entity_poly.pdbx_seq_one_letter_code
_entity_poly.pdbx_strand_id
1 'polypeptide(L)'
;MEIFPMMLIKSSWHGLDRSFVMAMRATAQALPVSEPFHPKEEDDDSDFVMAMRATAQALPVSEPFHPKEEDDDSEYEELIPPENFAMIEKGLYRSGFPKKKNFAFLKKCIGLKSILTLVLEDYPLANSEFNRLHGIKLLQFGVPGNKEPFVDIPEDGIVAALSAVLDKRNHPMLIHCNKGKHRTGCLVGALRKVQKWAFSSIFDEYIRFSAPKPRMMDQQFIELFNTERVTKNSKEHWPQWPGLQH
;
A
#
# COMPACT_ATOMS: atom_id res chain seq x y z
N MET A 1 -9.09 -47.73 -44.56
CA MET A 1 -7.66 -48.09 -44.36
C MET A 1 -7.18 -47.36 -43.14
N GLU A 2 -7.17 -48.04 -42.00
CA GLU A 2 -6.60 -47.55 -40.75
C GLU A 2 -5.12 -47.95 -40.69
N ILE A 3 -4.23 -47.07 -40.22
CA ILE A 3 -2.98 -47.49 -39.57
C ILE A 3 -2.44 -46.40 -38.63
N PHE A 4 -2.82 -46.50 -37.36
CA PHE A 4 -1.93 -46.36 -36.19
C PHE A 4 -1.53 -47.80 -35.76
N PRO A 5 -0.70 -48.07 -34.74
CA PRO A 5 0.27 -47.21 -34.01
C PRO A 5 1.67 -47.87 -33.91
N MET A 6 2.60 -47.29 -33.14
CA MET A 6 3.49 -48.12 -32.30
C MET A 6 3.81 -47.46 -30.95
N MET A 7 3.43 -48.14 -29.87
CA MET A 7 3.96 -47.93 -28.51
C MET A 7 5.22 -48.77 -28.29
N LEU A 8 6.12 -48.31 -27.41
CA LEU A 8 6.98 -49.10 -26.50
C LEU A 8 7.42 -48.12 -25.38
N ILE A 9 6.93 -48.13 -24.13
CA ILE A 9 6.90 -49.15 -23.05
C ILE A 9 8.20 -49.20 -22.21
N LYS A 10 8.10 -48.56 -21.02
CA LYS A 10 8.64 -48.91 -19.68
C LYS A 10 10.14 -49.13 -19.42
N SER A 11 10.59 -48.49 -18.32
CA SER A 11 11.41 -48.98 -17.18
C SER A 11 12.54 -48.01 -16.82
N SER A 12 13.02 -47.87 -15.56
CA SER A 12 12.41 -48.12 -14.24
C SER A 12 13.25 -47.37 -13.17
N TRP A 13 12.64 -46.98 -12.05
CA TRP A 13 13.34 -46.35 -10.92
C TRP A 13 14.21 -47.33 -10.12
N HIS A 14 15.45 -46.95 -9.80
CA HIS A 14 16.33 -47.28 -8.65
C HIS A 14 17.39 -46.14 -8.60
N GLY A 15 17.96 -45.62 -7.51
CA GLY A 15 17.78 -45.82 -6.07
C GLY A 15 18.99 -45.23 -5.29
N LEU A 16 18.73 -44.37 -4.29
CA LEU A 16 19.64 -43.84 -3.24
C LEU A 16 20.90 -42.98 -3.58
N ASP A 17 20.79 -41.70 -3.21
CA ASP A 17 21.65 -40.92 -2.28
C ASP A 17 23.15 -41.27 -2.10
N ARG A 18 24.03 -40.30 -2.41
CA ARG A 18 25.16 -39.92 -1.54
C ARG A 18 25.37 -38.41 -1.50
N SER A 19 25.25 -37.87 -0.29
CA SER A 19 25.53 -36.47 0.07
C SER A 19 27.02 -36.09 -0.03
N PHE A 20 27.29 -34.78 -0.08
CA PHE A 20 28.46 -34.08 0.51
C PHE A 20 29.86 -34.70 0.35
N VAL A 21 30.77 -34.07 -0.44
CA VAL A 21 32.21 -33.93 -0.09
C VAL A 21 32.98 -32.97 -1.03
N MET A 22 33.90 -32.21 -0.41
CA MET A 22 35.07 -31.47 -0.95
C MET A 22 34.92 -30.19 -1.80
N ALA A 23 35.20 -29.08 -1.10
CA ALA A 23 35.94 -27.94 -1.62
C ALA A 23 37.48 -28.14 -1.49
N MET A 24 38.24 -27.17 -2.04
CA MET A 24 39.67 -26.82 -1.83
C MET A 24 40.77 -27.42 -2.74
N ARG A 25 41.82 -26.58 -2.90
CA ARG A 25 43.17 -26.75 -3.53
C ARG A 25 43.23 -26.51 -5.05
N ALA A 26 44.27 -25.84 -5.61
CA ALA A 26 45.40 -25.06 -5.07
C ALA A 26 45.88 -24.05 -6.16
N THR A 27 46.16 -22.77 -5.88
CA THR A 27 47.42 -22.14 -5.38
C THR A 27 48.63 -22.13 -6.34
N ALA A 28 49.14 -20.92 -6.68
CA ALA A 28 50.54 -20.65 -7.07
C ALA A 28 50.91 -19.16 -6.80
N GLN A 29 52.09 -18.90 -6.24
CA GLN A 29 52.68 -17.58 -5.86
C GLN A 29 53.72 -17.13 -6.93
N ALA A 30 54.49 -16.01 -6.90
CA ALA A 30 55.12 -15.14 -5.88
C ALA A 30 55.47 -13.75 -6.54
N LEU A 31 55.49 -12.56 -5.89
CA LEU A 31 56.40 -11.94 -4.88
C LEU A 31 57.86 -11.69 -5.37
N PRO A 32 58.69 -10.77 -4.78
CA PRO A 32 58.48 -9.74 -3.71
C PRO A 32 59.12 -8.33 -4.00
N VAL A 33 59.17 -7.39 -3.02
CA VAL A 33 60.39 -6.73 -2.43
C VAL A 33 60.02 -5.93 -1.13
N SER A 34 60.93 -5.94 -0.13
CA SER A 34 60.99 -5.39 1.26
C SER A 34 60.68 -3.89 1.48
N GLU A 35 60.06 -3.40 2.60
CA GLU A 35 60.46 -3.31 4.06
C GLU A 35 61.41 -2.12 4.39
N PRO A 36 61.53 -1.53 5.63
CA PRO A 36 61.42 -2.06 7.02
C PRO A 36 60.48 -1.24 7.98
N PHE A 37 60.32 -1.41 9.31
CA PHE A 37 60.44 -2.47 10.34
C PHE A 37 60.36 -1.78 11.75
N HIS A 38 59.34 -2.11 12.57
CA HIS A 38 59.28 -2.23 14.06
C HIS A 38 59.73 -1.09 15.02
N PRO A 39 59.59 -1.22 16.38
CA PRO A 39 59.04 -2.29 17.28
C PRO A 39 57.90 -1.78 18.24
N LYS A 40 57.29 -2.45 19.26
CA LYS A 40 57.07 -3.86 19.75
C LYS A 40 56.02 -3.84 20.91
N GLU A 41 55.32 -4.98 21.15
CA GLU A 41 54.90 -5.66 22.43
C GLU A 41 54.22 -4.91 23.62
N GLU A 42 53.09 -5.37 24.23
CA GLU A 42 52.79 -6.61 25.04
C GLU A 42 53.40 -6.53 26.48
N ASP A 43 52.80 -6.99 27.61
CA ASP A 43 51.51 -7.64 27.95
C ASP A 43 51.24 -7.59 29.49
N ASP A 44 50.10 -8.16 29.93
CA ASP A 44 49.82 -8.88 31.21
C ASP A 44 49.51 -8.20 32.58
N ASP A 45 48.31 -8.57 33.08
CA ASP A 45 47.93 -9.16 34.38
C ASP A 45 48.37 -8.67 35.80
N SER A 46 47.31 -8.26 36.53
CA SER A 46 46.94 -8.74 37.89
C SER A 46 47.63 -8.21 39.18
N ASP A 47 46.73 -7.82 40.11
CA ASP A 47 46.73 -8.05 41.56
C ASP A 47 47.58 -7.27 42.60
N PHE A 48 46.94 -7.13 43.78
CA PHE A 48 47.47 -7.01 45.15
C PHE A 48 48.08 -5.70 45.75
N VAL A 49 47.21 -4.98 46.49
CA VAL A 49 47.33 -4.58 47.93
C VAL A 49 48.35 -3.49 48.39
N MET A 50 47.77 -2.36 48.81
CA MET A 50 48.07 -1.47 49.98
C MET A 50 49.50 -1.00 50.33
N ALA A 51 49.63 0.33 50.43
CA ALA A 51 50.41 0.98 51.50
C ALA A 51 49.72 2.29 51.99
N MET A 52 49.66 2.50 53.30
CA MET A 52 48.86 3.57 53.95
C MET A 52 49.60 4.91 54.08
N ARG A 53 48.84 6.03 54.17
CA ARG A 53 48.77 6.88 55.38
C ARG A 53 47.77 8.05 55.27
N ALA A 54 46.89 8.17 56.28
CA ALA A 54 46.36 9.37 56.98
C ALA A 54 46.10 10.68 56.17
N THR A 55 44.99 11.43 56.34
CA THR A 55 43.94 11.45 57.39
C THR A 55 42.74 12.33 56.98
N ALA A 56 41.67 12.30 57.79
CA ALA A 56 40.52 13.23 57.86
C ALA A 56 39.33 12.97 56.90
N GLN A 57 38.14 12.89 57.52
CA GLN A 57 36.85 12.69 56.87
C GLN A 57 36.17 14.02 56.54
N ALA A 58 35.47 14.06 55.41
CA ALA A 58 34.25 14.84 55.23
C ALA A 58 33.23 13.94 54.51
N LEU A 59 31.97 13.96 54.95
CA LEU A 59 30.90 13.15 54.35
C LEU A 59 30.49 13.71 52.98
N PRO A 60 30.01 12.87 52.04
CA PRO A 60 29.52 13.35 50.76
C PRO A 60 28.22 14.13 50.95
N VAL A 61 28.17 15.35 50.40
CA VAL A 61 26.89 16.04 50.21
C VAL A 61 26.20 15.37 49.03
N SER A 62 25.07 14.72 49.29
CA SER A 62 24.25 14.12 48.23
C SER A 62 23.78 15.18 47.24
N GLU A 63 24.08 15.01 45.95
CA GLU A 63 23.48 15.84 44.92
C GLU A 63 21.94 15.72 44.95
N PRO A 64 21.18 16.79 44.65
CA PRO A 64 19.73 16.74 44.70
C PRO A 64 19.19 15.74 43.68
N PHE A 65 18.48 14.72 44.17
CA PHE A 65 17.65 13.83 43.36
C PHE A 65 16.68 14.67 42.54
N HIS A 66 17.03 14.94 41.28
CA HIS A 66 16.04 15.30 40.28
C HIS A 66 15.20 14.04 40.07
N PRO A 67 13.88 14.08 40.33
CA PRO A 67 13.01 13.04 39.81
C PRO A 67 13.28 12.99 38.30
N LYS A 68 13.54 11.79 37.78
CA LYS A 68 13.34 11.60 36.35
C LYS A 68 11.87 11.92 36.11
N GLU A 69 11.62 12.96 35.32
CA GLU A 69 10.28 13.20 34.82
C GLU A 69 9.83 11.89 34.17
N GLU A 70 8.67 11.40 34.58
CA GLU A 70 8.08 10.23 33.94
C GLU A 70 7.76 10.68 32.52
N ASP A 71 8.63 10.32 31.57
CA ASP A 71 8.39 10.50 30.15
C ASP A 71 7.04 9.84 29.84
N ASP A 72 5.99 10.66 29.69
CA ASP A 72 4.70 10.25 29.16
C ASP A 72 4.88 9.98 27.67
N ASP A 73 5.54 8.84 27.40
CA ASP A 73 5.67 8.14 26.11
C ASP A 73 4.29 7.63 25.68
N SER A 74 3.36 8.58 25.57
CA SER A 74 2.10 8.46 24.87
C SER A 74 2.45 8.20 23.40
N GLU A 75 2.55 6.90 23.07
CA GLU A 75 3.02 6.40 21.78
C GLU A 75 2.24 7.04 20.61
N TYR A 76 2.82 8.10 20.03
CA TYR A 76 2.16 8.94 19.01
C TYR A 76 2.02 8.16 17.70
N GLU A 77 0.95 7.37 17.56
CA GLU A 77 0.67 6.60 16.35
C GLU A 77 0.49 7.53 15.13
N GLU A 78 1.49 7.55 14.25
CA GLU A 78 1.54 8.44 13.08
C GLU A 78 0.37 8.18 12.10
N LEU A 79 -0.52 9.17 11.94
CA LEU A 79 -1.74 9.03 11.13
C LEU A 79 -1.49 9.39 9.66
N ILE A 80 -0.86 8.48 8.93
CA ILE A 80 -0.48 8.69 7.52
C ILE A 80 -1.66 8.42 6.57
N PRO A 81 -2.17 9.41 5.80
CA PRO A 81 -3.18 9.14 4.77
C PRO A 81 -2.63 8.31 3.59
N PRO A 82 -3.47 7.54 2.88
CA PRO A 82 -3.06 6.87 1.65
C PRO A 82 -2.51 7.83 0.58
N GLU A 83 -1.69 7.29 -0.34
CA GLU A 83 -1.21 8.05 -1.51
C GLU A 83 -2.41 8.61 -2.29
N ASN A 84 -2.34 9.88 -2.73
CA ASN A 84 -3.38 10.53 -3.53
C ASN A 84 -4.76 10.60 -2.83
N PHE A 85 -4.79 10.62 -1.49
CA PHE A 85 -6.03 10.72 -0.70
C PHE A 85 -6.65 12.12 -0.80
N ALA A 86 -7.98 12.18 -1.02
CA ALA A 86 -8.77 13.41 -0.96
C ALA A 86 -10.25 13.11 -0.67
N MET A 87 -10.99 14.10 -0.20
CA MET A 87 -12.46 14.08 -0.19
C MET A 87 -12.97 14.44 -1.60
N ILE A 88 -13.96 13.70 -2.11
CA ILE A 88 -14.69 14.01 -3.35
C ILE A 88 -15.95 14.81 -3.02
N GLU A 89 -16.70 14.31 -2.03
CA GLU A 89 -17.95 14.84 -1.51
C GLU A 89 -18.08 14.49 -0.02
N LYS A 90 -19.06 15.06 0.70
CA LYS A 90 -19.29 14.74 2.12
C LYS A 90 -19.58 13.24 2.30
N GLY A 91 -18.65 12.52 2.95
CA GLY A 91 -18.74 11.07 3.18
C GLY A 91 -18.20 10.20 2.04
N LEU A 92 -17.64 10.79 0.99
CA LEU A 92 -17.01 10.09 -0.13
C LEU A 92 -15.57 10.54 -0.34
N TYR A 93 -14.64 9.59 -0.32
CA TYR A 93 -13.20 9.82 -0.40
C TYR A 93 -12.60 9.06 -1.59
N ARG A 94 -11.48 9.55 -2.13
CA ARG A 94 -10.64 8.87 -3.11
C ARG A 94 -9.25 8.57 -2.54
N SER A 95 -8.58 7.54 -3.04
CA SER A 95 -7.13 7.35 -2.86
C SER A 95 -6.50 6.37 -3.88
N GLY A 96 -5.17 6.25 -3.84
CA GLY A 96 -4.44 5.05 -4.26
C GLY A 96 -4.54 3.92 -3.24
N PHE A 97 -3.85 2.81 -3.48
CA PHE A 97 -4.05 1.58 -2.70
C PHE A 97 -3.65 1.75 -1.22
N PRO A 98 -4.57 1.55 -0.25
CA PRO A 98 -4.24 1.63 1.17
C PRO A 98 -3.22 0.58 1.60
N LYS A 99 -2.16 1.00 2.30
CA LYS A 99 -1.15 0.12 2.89
C LYS A 99 -1.36 0.02 4.40
N LYS A 100 -0.74 -0.97 5.06
CA LYS A 100 -0.80 -1.15 6.53
C LYS A 100 -0.57 0.15 7.32
N LYS A 101 0.42 0.96 6.92
CA LYS A 101 0.71 2.26 7.55
C LYS A 101 -0.40 3.32 7.45
N ASN A 102 -1.43 3.08 6.64
CA ASN A 102 -2.58 3.97 6.50
C ASN A 102 -3.80 3.50 7.30
N PHE A 103 -3.75 2.31 7.89
CA PHE A 103 -4.90 1.70 8.57
C PHE A 103 -5.31 2.50 9.82
N ALA A 104 -4.34 3.03 10.57
CA ALA A 104 -4.57 3.94 11.69
C ALA A 104 -5.42 5.16 11.27
N PHE A 105 -4.99 5.87 10.23
CA PHE A 105 -5.70 7.02 9.65
C PHE A 105 -7.12 6.65 9.17
N LEU A 106 -7.27 5.57 8.39
CA LEU A 106 -8.57 5.16 7.86
C LEU A 106 -9.57 4.78 8.96
N LYS A 107 -9.09 4.16 10.04
CA LYS A 107 -9.89 3.80 11.22
C LYS A 107 -10.23 5.04 12.06
N LYS A 108 -9.21 5.78 12.51
CA LYS A 108 -9.33 6.85 13.52
C LYS A 108 -9.91 8.15 12.95
N CYS A 109 -9.56 8.53 11.71
CA CYS A 109 -9.95 9.83 11.14
C CYS A 109 -11.20 9.77 10.26
N ILE A 110 -11.42 8.65 9.55
CA ILE A 110 -12.45 8.58 8.50
C ILE A 110 -13.68 7.75 8.91
N GLY A 111 -13.51 6.69 9.70
CA GLY A 111 -14.63 5.85 10.14
C GLY A 111 -15.38 5.20 8.97
N LEU A 112 -14.64 4.57 8.05
CA LEU A 112 -15.21 3.97 6.85
C LEU A 112 -16.21 2.86 7.16
N LYS A 113 -17.35 2.89 6.46
CA LYS A 113 -18.32 1.78 6.40
C LYS A 113 -18.05 0.88 5.19
N SER A 114 -17.54 1.43 4.09
CA SER A 114 -17.22 0.66 2.90
C SER A 114 -15.97 1.14 2.17
N ILE A 115 -15.36 0.22 1.42
CA ILE A 115 -14.29 0.49 0.46
C ILE A 115 -14.74 -0.03 -0.90
N LEU A 116 -14.71 0.84 -1.91
CA LEU A 116 -14.92 0.49 -3.30
C LEU A 116 -13.57 0.37 -3.99
N THR A 117 -13.26 -0.81 -4.53
CA THR A 117 -12.02 -1.04 -5.27
C THR A 117 -12.28 -1.34 -6.74
N LEU A 118 -11.51 -0.70 -7.61
CA LEU A 118 -11.53 -0.90 -9.08
C LEU A 118 -10.40 -1.85 -9.54
N VAL A 119 -9.76 -2.52 -8.59
CA VAL A 119 -8.68 -3.50 -8.81
C VAL A 119 -9.31 -4.85 -9.16
N LEU A 120 -8.76 -5.54 -10.18
CA LEU A 120 -9.27 -6.85 -10.60
C LEU A 120 -8.60 -7.98 -9.80
N GLU A 121 -7.35 -7.73 -9.41
CA GLU A 121 -6.52 -8.58 -8.56
C GLU A 121 -7.14 -8.80 -7.17
N ASP A 122 -6.87 -9.96 -6.56
CA ASP A 122 -7.39 -10.32 -5.22
C ASP A 122 -6.99 -9.31 -4.15
N TYR A 123 -7.91 -9.03 -3.22
CA TYR A 123 -7.66 -8.07 -2.15
C TYR A 123 -6.69 -8.66 -1.10
N PRO A 124 -5.54 -8.01 -0.81
CA PRO A 124 -4.50 -8.58 0.04
C PRO A 124 -5.02 -8.94 1.43
N LEU A 125 -4.60 -10.11 1.95
CA LEU A 125 -5.08 -10.65 3.24
C LEU A 125 -5.02 -9.63 4.39
N ALA A 126 -3.95 -8.84 4.49
CA ALA A 126 -3.82 -7.80 5.52
C ALA A 126 -4.91 -6.72 5.44
N ASN A 127 -5.33 -6.34 4.24
CA ASN A 127 -6.40 -5.37 4.02
C ASN A 127 -7.79 -6.02 4.22
N SER A 128 -7.96 -7.27 3.80
CA SER A 128 -9.19 -8.04 4.03
C SER A 128 -9.46 -8.26 5.52
N GLU A 129 -8.43 -8.59 6.30
CA GLU A 129 -8.51 -8.74 7.75
C GLU A 129 -8.76 -7.40 8.47
N PHE A 130 -8.11 -6.31 8.05
CA PHE A 130 -8.41 -4.97 8.56
C PHE A 130 -9.88 -4.59 8.31
N ASN A 131 -10.39 -4.86 7.10
CA ASN A 131 -11.79 -4.62 6.75
C ASN A 131 -12.73 -5.44 7.64
N ARG A 132 -12.46 -6.74 7.80
CA ARG A 132 -13.23 -7.67 8.64
C ARG A 132 -13.27 -7.23 10.11
N LEU A 133 -12.12 -6.83 10.67
CA LEU A 133 -11.98 -6.38 12.06
C LEU A 133 -12.74 -5.08 12.37
N HIS A 134 -13.00 -4.25 11.36
CA HIS A 134 -13.66 -2.95 11.52
C HIS A 134 -15.03 -2.86 10.83
N GLY A 135 -15.59 -4.00 10.39
CA GLY A 135 -16.92 -4.04 9.76
C GLY A 135 -17.01 -3.32 8.41
N ILE A 136 -15.87 -3.12 7.74
CA ILE A 136 -15.79 -2.38 6.47
C ILE A 136 -16.21 -3.32 5.33
N LYS A 137 -17.30 -2.98 4.64
CA LYS A 137 -17.76 -3.73 3.46
C LYS A 137 -16.86 -3.44 2.25
N LEU A 138 -16.22 -4.46 1.69
CA LEU A 138 -15.52 -4.35 0.41
C LEU A 138 -16.53 -4.47 -0.76
N LEU A 139 -16.41 -3.56 -1.73
CA LEU A 139 -17.17 -3.54 -2.98
C LEU A 139 -16.18 -3.57 -4.15
N GLN A 140 -15.97 -4.73 -4.74
CA GLN A 140 -14.97 -4.93 -5.79
C GLN A 140 -15.62 -4.92 -7.18
N PHE A 141 -15.31 -3.89 -7.97
CA PHE A 141 -15.72 -3.76 -9.37
C PHE A 141 -14.45 -3.84 -10.22
N GLY A 142 -13.93 -5.06 -10.39
CA GLY A 142 -12.63 -5.32 -11.02
C GLY A 142 -12.59 -4.83 -12.46
N VAL A 143 -11.87 -3.72 -12.69
CA VAL A 143 -11.56 -3.23 -14.04
C VAL A 143 -10.16 -3.71 -14.42
N PRO A 144 -9.98 -4.41 -15.56
CA PRO A 144 -8.67 -4.87 -16.01
C PRO A 144 -7.60 -3.77 -16.00
N GLY A 145 -6.37 -4.14 -15.65
CA GLY A 145 -5.25 -3.22 -15.61
C GLY A 145 -4.85 -2.75 -17.01
N ASN A 146 -5.32 -1.56 -17.41
CA ASN A 146 -5.09 -1.01 -18.75
C ASN A 146 -3.60 -0.67 -19.01
N LYS A 147 -2.91 -1.63 -19.65
CA LYS A 147 -1.72 -1.39 -20.49
C LYS A 147 -2.21 -1.11 -21.91
N GLU A 148 -1.77 0.01 -22.47
CA GLU A 148 -1.98 0.35 -23.88
C GLU A 148 -1.50 -0.80 -24.80
N PRO A 149 -2.15 -1.06 -25.95
CA PRO A 149 -3.00 -0.10 -26.68
C PRO A 149 -4.53 -0.36 -26.71
N PHE A 150 -5.05 -1.48 -26.19
CA PHE A 150 -6.38 -1.99 -26.60
C PHE A 150 -7.36 -2.40 -25.49
N VAL A 151 -7.24 -1.86 -24.28
CA VAL A 151 -8.14 -2.23 -23.16
C VAL A 151 -8.94 -1.02 -22.67
N ASP A 152 -10.16 -0.87 -23.18
CA ASP A 152 -11.11 0.11 -22.66
C ASP A 152 -11.53 -0.21 -21.22
N ILE A 153 -11.90 0.83 -20.47
CA ILE A 153 -12.54 0.65 -19.18
C ILE A 153 -13.98 0.16 -19.45
N PRO A 154 -14.38 -1.04 -18.97
CA PRO A 154 -15.69 -1.59 -19.25
C PRO A 154 -16.75 -0.70 -18.59
N GLU A 155 -17.57 -0.05 -19.43
CA GLU A 155 -18.56 0.94 -18.98
C GLU A 155 -19.51 0.35 -17.94
N ASP A 156 -19.91 -0.91 -18.10
CA ASP A 156 -20.79 -1.65 -17.19
C ASP A 156 -20.22 -1.73 -15.76
N GLY A 157 -18.90 -1.91 -15.63
CA GLY A 157 -18.21 -1.91 -14.35
C GLY A 157 -18.24 -0.54 -13.67
N ILE A 158 -18.14 0.53 -14.47
CA ILE A 158 -18.26 1.92 -13.97
C ILE A 158 -19.71 2.27 -13.64
N VAL A 159 -20.69 1.82 -14.43
CA VAL A 159 -22.13 1.99 -14.14
C VAL A 159 -22.50 1.29 -12.81
N ALA A 160 -22.04 0.06 -12.60
CA ALA A 160 -22.26 -0.68 -11.35
C ALA A 160 -21.55 -0.03 -10.15
N ALA A 161 -20.29 0.37 -10.32
CA ALA A 161 -19.53 1.08 -9.30
C ALA A 161 -20.18 2.43 -8.94
N LEU A 162 -20.59 3.23 -9.93
CA LEU A 162 -21.22 4.53 -9.72
C LEU A 162 -22.59 4.39 -9.06
N SER A 163 -23.35 3.34 -9.38
CA SER A 163 -24.60 3.01 -8.67
C SER A 163 -24.36 2.71 -7.19
N ALA A 164 -23.25 2.05 -6.84
CA ALA A 164 -22.88 1.81 -5.45
C ALA A 164 -22.37 3.08 -4.73
N VAL A 165 -21.66 3.96 -5.44
CA VAL A 165 -21.24 5.29 -4.95
C VAL A 165 -22.43 6.20 -4.66
N LEU A 166 -23.51 6.10 -5.44
CA LEU A 166 -24.73 6.89 -5.25
C LEU A 166 -25.71 6.28 -4.24
N ASP A 167 -25.39 5.16 -3.59
CA ASP A 167 -26.19 4.63 -2.47
C ASP A 167 -25.64 5.14 -1.13
N LYS A 168 -26.36 6.11 -0.53
CA LYS A 168 -25.99 6.77 0.73
C LYS A 168 -25.79 5.80 1.90
N ARG A 169 -26.38 4.60 1.84
CA ARG A 169 -26.23 3.58 2.88
C ARG A 169 -24.79 3.07 3.00
N ASN A 170 -24.02 3.13 1.91
CA ASN A 170 -22.62 2.68 1.86
C ASN A 170 -21.64 3.70 2.49
N HIS A 171 -22.03 4.95 2.72
CA HIS A 171 -21.13 5.97 3.28
C HIS A 171 -20.95 5.87 4.81
N PRO A 172 -19.79 6.28 5.37
CA PRO A 172 -18.60 6.81 4.67
C PRO A 172 -17.89 5.78 3.79
N MET A 173 -17.52 6.17 2.56
CA MET A 173 -16.92 5.28 1.55
C MET A 173 -15.58 5.82 1.04
N LEU A 174 -14.61 4.92 0.86
CA LEU A 174 -13.37 5.19 0.13
C LEU A 174 -13.36 4.48 -1.23
N ILE A 175 -13.22 5.24 -2.31
CA ILE A 175 -12.93 4.73 -3.65
C ILE A 175 -11.41 4.63 -3.83
N HIS A 176 -10.91 3.49 -4.31
CA HIS A 176 -9.52 3.40 -4.74
C HIS A 176 -9.27 2.48 -5.94
N CYS A 177 -8.06 2.60 -6.49
CA CYS A 177 -7.44 1.60 -7.34
C CYS A 177 -5.97 1.46 -6.92
N ASN A 178 -5.07 1.00 -7.79
CA ASN A 178 -3.63 0.89 -7.47
C ASN A 178 -3.00 2.24 -7.09
N LYS A 179 -3.34 3.33 -7.82
CA LYS A 179 -2.73 4.66 -7.64
C LYS A 179 -3.73 5.82 -7.48
N GLY A 180 -5.04 5.55 -7.55
CA GLY A 180 -6.07 6.58 -7.41
C GLY A 180 -6.14 7.56 -8.59
N LYS A 181 -5.52 7.22 -9.72
CA LYS A 181 -5.35 8.08 -10.91
C LYS A 181 -6.39 7.75 -11.98
N HIS A 182 -6.09 6.78 -12.84
CA HIS A 182 -6.88 6.46 -14.05
C HIS A 182 -8.29 5.92 -13.76
N ARG A 183 -8.39 4.66 -13.32
CA ARG A 183 -9.68 3.99 -13.00
C ARG A 183 -10.54 4.81 -12.03
N THR A 184 -9.94 5.30 -10.94
CA THR A 184 -10.62 6.14 -9.93
C THR A 184 -11.03 7.50 -10.51
N GLY A 185 -10.18 8.11 -11.34
CA GLY A 185 -10.47 9.38 -12.02
C GLY A 185 -11.62 9.26 -13.02
N CYS A 186 -11.73 8.15 -13.76
CA CYS A 186 -12.85 7.88 -14.65
C CYS A 186 -14.17 7.73 -13.88
N LEU A 187 -14.17 6.99 -12.77
CA LEU A 187 -15.36 6.85 -11.90
C LEU A 187 -15.77 8.19 -11.26
N VAL A 188 -14.80 8.99 -10.78
CA VAL A 188 -15.07 10.32 -10.21
C VAL A 188 -15.54 11.30 -11.29
N GLY A 189 -14.94 11.29 -12.49
CA GLY A 189 -15.39 12.11 -13.61
C GLY A 189 -16.79 11.76 -14.08
N ALA A 190 -17.14 10.47 -14.11
CA ALA A 190 -18.52 10.02 -14.35
C ALA A 190 -19.49 10.51 -13.26
N LEU A 191 -19.09 10.50 -11.98
CA LEU A 191 -19.87 11.11 -10.89
C LEU A 191 -20.06 12.62 -11.11
N ARG A 192 -19.01 13.38 -11.43
CA ARG A 192 -19.10 14.83 -11.69
C ARG A 192 -20.03 15.14 -12.87
N LYS A 193 -20.04 14.28 -13.90
CA LYS A 193 -20.95 14.37 -15.04
C LYS A 193 -22.41 14.12 -14.63
N VAL A 194 -22.68 13.17 -13.74
CA VAL A 194 -24.02 12.98 -13.14
C VAL A 194 -24.41 14.19 -12.28
N GLN A 195 -23.46 14.82 -11.57
CA GLN A 195 -23.64 16.10 -10.87
C GLN A 195 -23.74 17.33 -11.81
N LYS A 196 -23.76 17.13 -13.13
CA LYS A 196 -23.90 18.19 -14.16
C LYS A 196 -22.78 19.26 -14.12
N TRP A 197 -21.56 18.88 -13.71
CA TRP A 197 -20.39 19.76 -13.78
C TRP A 197 -19.99 20.06 -15.24
N ALA A 198 -19.39 21.22 -15.48
CA ALA A 198 -18.81 21.57 -16.78
C ALA A 198 -17.56 20.72 -17.06
N PHE A 199 -17.40 20.23 -18.30
CA PHE A 199 -16.29 19.35 -18.68
C PHE A 199 -14.91 19.91 -18.35
N SER A 200 -14.69 21.23 -18.48
CA SER A 200 -13.44 21.89 -18.08
C SER A 200 -13.08 21.66 -16.61
N SER A 201 -14.07 21.76 -15.70
CA SER A 201 -13.89 21.48 -14.27
C SER A 201 -13.68 19.99 -13.99
N ILE A 202 -14.35 19.10 -14.73
CA ILE A 202 -14.18 17.65 -14.61
C ILE A 202 -12.76 17.24 -15.03
N PHE A 203 -12.28 17.77 -16.16
CA PHE A 203 -10.95 17.46 -16.67
C PHE A 203 -9.84 18.10 -15.82
N ASP A 204 -10.02 19.29 -15.25
CA ASP A 204 -9.07 19.84 -14.28
C ASP A 204 -8.92 18.95 -13.03
N GLU A 205 -10.04 18.50 -12.43
CA GLU A 205 -10.01 17.55 -11.30
C GLU A 205 -9.32 16.24 -11.70
N TYR A 206 -9.64 15.69 -12.88
CA TYR A 206 -9.00 14.48 -13.38
C TYR A 206 -7.48 14.65 -13.60
N ILE A 207 -7.04 15.72 -14.26
CA ILE A 207 -5.63 16.00 -14.56
C ILE A 207 -4.84 16.18 -13.25
N ARG A 208 -5.38 16.96 -12.31
CA ARG A 208 -4.79 17.20 -10.99
C ARG A 208 -4.49 15.90 -10.24
N PHE A 209 -5.41 14.95 -10.22
CA PHE A 209 -5.22 13.66 -9.55
C PHE A 209 -4.52 12.58 -10.39
N SER A 210 -4.37 12.76 -11.71
CA SER A 210 -3.67 11.83 -12.60
C SER A 210 -2.23 12.22 -12.94
N ALA A 211 -1.82 13.46 -12.62
CA ALA A 211 -0.45 13.94 -12.73
C ALA A 211 0.60 12.98 -12.11
N PRO A 212 1.79 12.83 -12.70
CA PRO A 212 2.28 13.47 -13.93
C PRO A 212 1.91 12.70 -15.21
N LYS A 213 0.95 11.77 -15.16
CA LYS A 213 0.58 10.90 -16.30
C LYS A 213 -0.94 10.88 -16.56
N PRO A 214 -1.56 12.03 -16.89
CA PRO A 214 -2.91 12.04 -17.43
C PRO A 214 -2.97 11.24 -18.74
N ARG A 215 -4.15 10.67 -19.02
CA ARG A 215 -4.44 9.94 -20.26
C ARG A 215 -5.56 10.62 -21.03
N MET A 216 -5.46 10.63 -22.36
CA MET A 216 -6.52 11.17 -23.23
C MET A 216 -7.74 10.23 -23.26
N MET A 217 -7.51 8.91 -23.34
CA MET A 217 -8.58 7.89 -23.34
C MET A 217 -9.49 7.99 -22.11
N ASP A 218 -8.93 8.24 -20.93
CA ASP A 218 -9.70 8.45 -19.69
C ASP A 218 -10.63 9.68 -19.78
N GLN A 219 -10.18 10.78 -20.41
CA GLN A 219 -10.98 11.98 -20.61
C GLN A 219 -12.08 11.77 -21.66
N GLN A 220 -11.74 11.11 -22.78
CA GLN A 220 -12.69 10.70 -23.79
C GLN A 220 -13.77 9.76 -23.22
N PHE A 221 -13.39 8.81 -22.36
CA PHE A 221 -14.34 7.95 -21.64
C PHE A 221 -15.30 8.79 -20.79
N ILE A 222 -14.81 9.75 -20.01
CA ILE A 222 -15.65 10.67 -19.23
C ILE A 222 -16.60 11.47 -20.16
N GLU A 223 -16.09 11.99 -21.28
CA GLU A 223 -16.88 12.75 -22.26
C GLU A 223 -18.01 11.92 -22.89
N LEU A 224 -17.76 10.65 -23.21
CA LEU A 224 -18.72 9.76 -23.87
C LEU A 224 -19.63 9.00 -22.89
N PHE A 225 -19.26 8.84 -21.62
CA PHE A 225 -19.99 8.04 -20.62
C PHE A 225 -21.49 8.37 -20.55
N ASN A 226 -22.35 7.38 -20.77
CA ASN A 226 -23.80 7.57 -20.77
C ASN A 226 -24.38 7.58 -19.33
N THR A 227 -24.64 8.78 -18.80
CA THR A 227 -25.17 8.97 -17.44
C THR A 227 -26.59 8.41 -17.25
N GLU A 228 -27.38 8.25 -18.31
CA GLU A 228 -28.74 7.69 -18.21
C GLU A 228 -28.77 6.27 -17.66
N ARG A 229 -27.70 5.50 -17.90
CA ARG A 229 -27.58 4.11 -17.44
C ARG A 229 -27.58 3.98 -15.91
N VAL A 230 -27.26 5.08 -15.21
CA VAL A 230 -27.26 5.16 -13.74
C VAL A 230 -28.49 5.90 -13.22
N THR A 231 -28.93 6.97 -13.89
CA THR A 231 -30.09 7.80 -13.44
C THR A 231 -31.45 7.13 -13.61
N LYS A 232 -31.56 6.06 -14.43
CA LYS A 232 -32.80 5.27 -14.61
C LYS A 232 -33.19 4.44 -13.38
N ASN A 233 -32.26 4.20 -12.45
CA ASN A 233 -32.55 3.49 -11.19
C ASN A 233 -33.14 4.44 -10.13
N SER A 234 -33.87 3.89 -9.15
CA SER A 234 -34.52 4.70 -8.10
C SER A 234 -33.53 5.60 -7.35
N LYS A 235 -33.80 6.91 -7.36
CA LYS A 235 -33.00 7.95 -6.66
C LYS A 235 -33.23 8.00 -5.14
N GLU A 236 -34.13 7.18 -4.58
CA GLU A 236 -34.52 7.18 -3.16
C GLU A 236 -33.34 7.17 -2.17
N HIS A 237 -32.30 6.42 -2.52
CA HIS A 237 -31.11 6.22 -1.69
C HIS A 237 -29.96 7.19 -2.03
N TRP A 238 -30.17 8.19 -2.88
CA TRP A 238 -29.11 9.11 -3.28
C TRP A 238 -28.68 10.06 -2.16
N PRO A 239 -27.37 10.38 -2.06
CA PRO A 239 -26.86 11.37 -1.11
C PRO A 239 -27.28 12.79 -1.53
N GLN A 240 -27.39 13.69 -0.55
CA GLN A 240 -27.75 15.10 -0.77
C GLN A 240 -26.53 15.95 -1.22
N TRP A 241 -25.80 15.50 -2.24
CA TRP A 241 -24.69 16.26 -2.80
C TRP A 241 -25.16 17.28 -3.84
N PRO A 242 -24.40 18.37 -4.07
CA PRO A 242 -24.70 19.33 -5.13
C PRO A 242 -24.81 18.65 -6.51
N GLY A 243 -25.72 19.17 -7.34
CA GLY A 243 -25.96 18.65 -8.70
C GLY A 243 -26.89 17.44 -8.82
N LEU A 244 -27.15 16.71 -7.72
CA LEU A 244 -28.00 15.50 -7.74
C LEU A 244 -29.50 15.75 -7.52
N GLN A 245 -29.89 16.95 -7.08
CA GLN A 245 -31.23 17.25 -6.54
C GLN A 245 -32.30 17.62 -7.60
N HIS A 246 -32.00 17.43 -8.89
CA HIS A 246 -32.90 17.69 -10.02
C HIS A 246 -32.82 16.52 -11.03
#